data_AF-A0A940UTC1-F1
#
_entry.id   AF-A0A940UTC1-F1
#
_cell.length_a   1.000
_cell.length_b   1.000
_cell.length_c   1.000
_cell.angle_alpha   90.00
_cell.angle_beta   90.00
_cell.angle_gamma   90.00
#
_symmetry.space_group_name_H-M   'P 1'
#
loop_
_entity.id
_entity.type
_entity.pdbx_description
1 polymer ?
#
loop_
_entity_poly.entity_id
_entity_poly.type
_entity_poly.pdbx_seq_one_letter_code
_entity_poly.pdbx_strand_id
1 'polypeptide(L)'
;MNNTIPDFNTILDLRLEHIAEKILLSKVNDEDDVYLKMLSHVEDVFIQAALRISGNNISKAARLLGINRNTLSKKLRVSEKTY
;
A
#
# COMPACT_ATOMS: atom_id res chain seq x y z
N MET A 1 -18.52 -30.36 12.41
CA MET A 1 -18.63 -29.05 11.75
C MET A 1 -17.38 -28.27 12.12
N ASN A 2 -16.37 -28.24 11.26
CA ASN A 2 -15.16 -27.48 11.53
C ASN A 2 -15.39 -26.05 11.09
N ASN A 3 -15.54 -25.15 12.08
CA ASN A 3 -15.51 -23.71 11.84
C ASN A 3 -14.05 -23.35 11.55
N THR A 4 -13.64 -23.48 10.29
CA THR A 4 -12.37 -22.96 9.80
C THR A 4 -12.52 -21.44 9.80
N ILE A 5 -12.00 -20.78 10.84
CA ILE A 5 -11.76 -19.34 10.79
C ILE A 5 -10.92 -19.12 9.53
N PRO A 6 -11.42 -18.39 8.52
CA PRO A 6 -10.65 -18.17 7.31
C PRO A 6 -9.34 -17.49 7.71
N ASP A 7 -8.22 -18.01 7.21
CA ASP A 7 -6.91 -17.43 7.45
C ASP A 7 -6.95 -15.94 7.09
N PHE A 8 -6.13 -15.13 7.78
CA PHE A 8 -6.08 -13.69 7.56
C PHE A 8 -5.91 -13.36 6.08
N ASN A 9 -5.10 -14.15 5.37
CA ASN A 9 -4.90 -14.01 3.93
C ASN A 9 -6.19 -14.23 3.15
N THR A 10 -6.99 -15.27 3.47
CA THR A 10 -8.28 -15.52 2.81
C THR A 10 -9.28 -14.37 3.01
N ILE A 11 -9.35 -13.81 4.22
CA ILE A 11 -10.22 -12.66 4.49
C ILE A 11 -9.71 -11.41 3.74
N LEU A 12 -8.40 -11.20 3.73
CA LEU A 12 -7.77 -10.08 3.03
C LEU A 12 -8.02 -10.18 1.53
N ASP A 13 -7.84 -11.36 0.93
CA ASP A 13 -8.03 -11.62 -0.49
C ASP A 13 -9.46 -11.32 -0.92
N LEU A 14 -10.46 -11.86 -0.21
CA LEU A 14 -11.88 -11.62 -0.50
C LEU A 14 -12.23 -10.12 -0.42
N ARG A 15 -11.65 -9.40 0.53
CA ARG A 15 -11.90 -7.96 0.71
C ARG A 15 -11.20 -7.12 -0.35
N LEU A 16 -9.99 -7.51 -0.74
CA LEU A 16 -9.22 -6.84 -1.79
C LEU A 16 -9.87 -7.02 -3.16
N GLU A 17 -10.38 -8.22 -3.48
CA GLU A 17 -11.09 -8.49 -4.72
C GLU A 17 -12.32 -7.57 -4.86
N HIS A 18 -13.15 -7.50 -3.83
CA HIS A 18 -14.35 -6.64 -3.83
C HIS A 18 -14.01 -5.15 -3.93
N ILE A 19 -12.90 -4.71 -3.33
CA ILE A 19 -12.44 -3.32 -3.42
C ILE A 19 -11.91 -3.04 -4.84
N ALA A 20 -11.12 -3.95 -5.41
CA ALA A 20 -10.56 -3.81 -6.74
C ALA A 20 -11.67 -3.73 -7.80
N GLU A 21 -12.68 -4.60 -7.73
CA GLU A 21 -13.84 -4.55 -8.62
C GLU A 21 -14.54 -3.19 -8.58
N LYS A 22 -14.85 -2.68 -7.39
CA LYS A 22 -15.51 -1.38 -7.23
C LYS A 22 -14.68 -0.23 -7.79
N ILE A 23 -13.37 -0.24 -7.52
CA ILE A 23 -12.45 0.79 -8.01
C ILE A 23 -12.42 0.76 -9.55
N LEU A 24 -12.30 -0.42 -10.16
CA LEU A 24 -12.29 -0.58 -11.62
C LEU A 24 -13.62 -0.17 -12.26
N LEU A 25 -14.75 -0.53 -11.65
CA LEU A 25 -16.09 -0.11 -12.11
C LEU A 25 -16.32 1.39 -11.96
N SER A 26 -15.64 2.05 -11.02
CA SER A 26 -15.73 3.51 -10.83
C SER A 26 -14.88 4.33 -11.79
N LYS A 27 -14.07 3.68 -12.64
CA LYS A 27 -13.20 4.36 -13.61
C LYS A 27 -14.06 5.19 -14.56
N VAL A 28 -13.91 6.52 -14.50
CA VAL A 28 -14.73 7.47 -15.27
C VAL A 28 -14.21 7.61 -16.71
N ASN A 29 -12.88 7.58 -16.91
CA ASN A 29 -12.22 7.77 -18.21
C ASN A 29 -11.00 6.86 -18.37
N ASP A 30 -10.63 6.52 -19.60
CA ASP A 30 -9.52 5.58 -19.88
C ASP A 30 -8.12 6.06 -19.47
N GLU A 31 -7.93 7.36 -19.32
CA GLU A 31 -6.68 7.99 -18.87
C GLU A 31 -6.43 7.83 -17.36
N ASP A 32 -7.41 7.34 -16.60
CA ASP A 32 -7.27 7.18 -15.16
C ASP A 32 -6.41 5.96 -14.84
N ASP A 33 -5.15 6.18 -14.45
CA ASP A 33 -4.21 5.11 -14.05
C ASP A 33 -4.50 4.61 -12.63
N VAL A 34 -5.66 3.94 -12.54
CA VAL A 34 -6.20 3.34 -11.33
C VAL A 34 -5.19 2.40 -10.66
N TYR A 35 -4.45 1.63 -11.47
CA TYR A 35 -3.45 0.70 -10.97
C TYR A 35 -2.32 1.45 -10.25
N LEU A 36 -1.70 2.44 -10.89
CA LEU A 36 -0.61 3.20 -10.26
C LEU A 36 -1.09 3.97 -9.04
N LYS A 37 -2.30 4.55 -9.07
CA LYS A 37 -2.88 5.25 -7.92
C LYS A 37 -3.07 4.32 -6.72
N MET A 38 -3.62 3.14 -6.94
CA MET A 38 -3.85 2.16 -5.86
C MET A 38 -2.54 1.62 -5.33
N LEU A 39 -1.59 1.31 -6.21
CA LEU A 39 -0.24 0.87 -5.82
C LEU A 39 0.44 1.94 -4.96
N SER A 40 0.43 3.20 -5.38
CA SER A 40 1.00 4.30 -4.61
C SER A 40 0.32 4.45 -3.26
N HIS A 41 -1.02 4.37 -3.20
CA HIS A 41 -1.75 4.49 -1.95
C HIS A 41 -1.39 3.39 -0.95
N VAL A 42 -1.32 2.13 -1.40
CA VAL A 42 -0.92 1.00 -0.56
C VAL A 42 0.53 1.20 -0.09
N GLU A 43 1.44 1.53 -1.00
CA GLU A 43 2.84 1.79 -0.66
C GLU A 43 2.98 2.90 0.40
N ASP A 44 2.24 4.00 0.26
CA ASP A 44 2.26 5.11 1.21
C ASP A 44 1.80 4.67 2.61
N VAL A 45 0.73 3.87 2.70
CA VAL A 45 0.23 3.34 3.99
C VAL A 45 1.33 2.53 4.70
N PHE A 46 2.01 1.64 3.96
CA PHE A 46 3.10 0.83 4.53
C PHE A 46 4.31 1.69 4.90
N ILE A 47 4.69 2.66 4.07
CA ILE A 47 5.79 3.57 4.33
C ILE A 47 5.54 4.39 5.61
N GLN A 48 4.35 4.98 5.74
CA GLN A 48 3.99 5.77 6.92
C GLN A 48 3.94 4.92 8.19
N ALA A 49 3.42 3.69 8.10
CA ALA A 49 3.44 2.76 9.22
C ALA A 49 4.89 2.43 9.65
N ALA A 50 5.77 2.12 8.70
CA ALA A 50 7.17 1.83 8.98
C ALA A 50 7.91 3.04 9.56
N LEU A 51 7.66 4.25 9.05
CA LEU A 51 8.22 5.49 9.60
C LEU A 51 7.78 5.72 11.04
N ARG A 52 6.48 5.58 11.34
CA ARG A 52 5.93 5.71 12.69
C ARG A 52 6.56 4.70 13.67
N ILE A 53 6.63 3.42 13.28
CA ILE A 53 7.25 2.36 14.09
C ILE A 53 8.75 2.65 14.32
N SER A 54 9.43 3.19 13.31
CA SER A 54 10.87 3.46 13.36
C SER A 54 11.25 4.78 14.07
N GLY A 55 10.27 5.60 14.46
CA GLY A 55 10.51 6.96 14.97
C GLY A 55 11.09 7.90 13.92
N ASN A 56 10.55 7.87 12.70
CA ASN A 56 11.02 8.62 11.52
C ASN A 56 12.47 8.31 11.10
N ASN A 57 13.03 7.17 11.53
CA ASN A 57 14.35 6.74 11.10
C ASN A 57 14.28 5.98 9.76
N ILE A 58 14.65 6.66 8.68
CA ILE A 58 14.57 6.13 7.31
C ILE A 58 15.32 4.79 7.15
N SER A 59 16.50 4.63 7.75
CA SER A 59 17.27 3.38 7.63
C SER A 59 16.56 2.21 8.32
N LYS A 60 15.94 2.47 9.49
CA LYS A 60 15.17 1.46 10.21
C LYS A 60 13.85 1.14 9.49
N ALA A 61 13.14 2.15 8.99
CA ALA A 61 11.92 1.97 8.20
C ALA A 61 12.17 1.17 6.92
N ALA A 62 13.24 1.48 6.19
CA ALA A 62 13.64 0.74 4.99
C ALA A 62 13.92 -0.73 5.30
N ARG A 63 14.56 -1.02 6.44
CA ARG A 63 14.80 -2.39 6.91
C ARG A 63 13.50 -3.11 7.29
N LEU A 64 12.54 -2.44 7.92
CA LEU A 64 11.22 -3.00 8.24
C LEU A 64 10.44 -3.34 6.96
N LEU A 65 10.53 -2.50 5.94
CA LEU A 65 9.89 -2.70 4.64
C LEU A 65 10.64 -3.70 3.74
N GLY A 66 11.87 -4.07 4.07
CA GLY A 66 12.71 -4.93 3.22
C GLY A 66 13.17 -4.25 1.92
N ILE A 67 13.21 -2.92 1.86
CA ILE A 67 13.64 -2.16 0.67
C ILE A 67 14.94 -1.41 0.91
N ASN A 68 15.61 -1.03 -0.18
CA ASN A 68 16.80 -0.19 -0.08
C ASN A 68 16.44 1.20 0.50
N ARG A 69 17.26 1.71 1.44
CA ARG A 69 17.11 3.04 2.03
C ARG A 69 16.97 4.14 0.96
N ASN A 70 17.78 4.09 -0.09
CA ASN A 70 17.75 5.09 -1.15
C ASN A 70 16.43 5.04 -1.93
N THR A 71 15.84 3.85 -2.10
CA THR A 71 14.52 3.69 -2.70
C THR A 71 13.44 4.32 -1.82
N LEU A 72 13.47 4.05 -0.52
CA LEU A 72 12.54 4.68 0.43
C LEU A 72 12.68 6.22 0.39
N SER A 73 13.91 6.74 0.43
CA SER A 73 14.16 8.18 0.36
C SER A 73 13.66 8.83 -0.93
N LYS A 74 13.70 8.12 -2.08
CA LYS A 74 13.12 8.60 -3.33
C LYS A 74 11.60 8.63 -3.27
N LYS A 75 10.97 7.57 -2.77
CA LYS A 75 9.51 7.49 -2.63
C LYS A 75 8.95 8.60 -1.74
N LEU A 76 9.60 8.89 -0.61
CA LEU A 76 9.21 9.99 0.29
C LEU A 76 9.23 11.38 -0.38
N ARG A 77 10.19 11.64 -1.28
CA ARG A 77 10.25 12.92 -2.01
C ARG A 77 9.16 13.07 -3.06
N VAL A 78 8.61 11.96 -3.55
CA VAL A 78 7.52 11.98 -4.53
C VAL A 78 6.20 12.21 -3.81
N SER A 79 5.97 11.55 -2.66
CA SER A 79 4.75 11.73 -1.86
C SER A 79 4.57 13.15 -1.29
N GLU A 80 5.65 13.88 -1.03
CA GLU A 80 5.60 15.29 -0.56
C GLU A 80 5.16 16.29 -1.64
N LYS A 81 5.17 15.92 -2.93
CA LYS A 81 4.89 16.83 -4.06
C LYS A 81 3.46 16.76 -4.61
N THR A 82 2.61 15.91 -4.04
CA THR A 82 1.26 15.63 -4.58
C THR A 82 0.15 16.34 -3.81
N TYR A 83 0.48 17.33 -2.97
CA TYR A 83 -0.48 18.16 -2.23
C TYR A 83 -0.25 19.65 -2.48
#